data_AF-A0A959CD02-F1
#
_entry.id   AF-A0A959CD02-F1
#
_cell.length_a   1.000
_cell.length_b   1.000
_cell.length_c   1.000
_cell.angle_alpha   90.00
_cell.angle_beta   90.00
_cell.angle_gamma   90.00
#
_symmetry.space_group_name_H-M   'P 1'
#
loop_
_entity.id
_entity.type
_entity.pdbx_description
1 polymer ?
#
loop_
_entity_poly.entity_id
_entity_poly.type
_entity_poly.pdbx_seq_one_letter_code
_entity_poly.pdbx_strand_id
1 'polypeptide(L)'
;MSHFLLKADSTIQGLLLLGIFVLAPTIIFPLLLLLPLGAWQLSSALVKGVAWRSRLHLTYFGLAAAYCLALWAWFSGTVEVSFSFAPVADFWDNEAWGIFFVVVVPFAAAAMYWKISCDDIGRCEEKLV
;
A
#
# COMPACT_ATOMS: atom_id res chain seq x y z
N MET A 1 11.58 -20.52 -11.63
CA MET A 1 10.23 -19.94 -11.74
C MET A 1 9.97 -18.84 -10.71
N SER A 2 10.40 -18.99 -9.45
CA SER A 2 10.26 -17.98 -8.37
C SER A 2 10.90 -16.61 -8.69
N HIS A 3 12.08 -16.61 -9.32
CA HIS A 3 12.84 -15.38 -9.59
C HIS A 3 12.15 -14.43 -10.58
N PHE A 4 11.55 -14.95 -11.66
CA PHE A 4 10.82 -14.14 -12.64
C PHE A 4 9.58 -13.49 -12.01
N LEU A 5 8.84 -14.25 -11.18
CA LEU A 5 7.66 -13.75 -10.48
C LEU A 5 8.01 -12.64 -9.46
N LEU A 6 9.15 -12.77 -8.77
CA LEU A 6 9.68 -11.74 -7.88
C LEU A 6 10.00 -10.44 -8.61
N LYS A 7 10.72 -10.52 -9.74
CA LYS A 7 11.05 -9.35 -10.56
C LYS A 7 9.81 -8.68 -11.15
N ALA A 8 8.83 -9.45 -11.61
CA ALA A 8 7.58 -8.89 -12.14
C ALA A 8 6.82 -8.12 -11.04
N ASP A 9 6.70 -8.70 -9.85
CA ASP A 9 6.04 -8.07 -8.71
C ASP A 9 6.72 -6.77 -8.26
N SER A 10 8.05 -6.76 -8.10
CA SER A 10 8.79 -5.56 -7.72
C SER A 10 8.73 -4.46 -8.79
N THR A 11 8.69 -4.85 -10.07
CA THR A 11 8.58 -3.91 -11.19
C THR A 11 7.20 -3.25 -11.22
N ILE A 12 6.12 -4.02 -11.05
CA ILE A 12 4.75 -3.49 -11.00
C ILE A 12 4.59 -2.52 -9.81
N GLN A 13 5.09 -2.89 -8.64
CA GLN A 13 5.05 -2.00 -7.46
C GLN A 13 5.86 -0.71 -7.67
N GLY A 14 7.04 -0.81 -8.28
CA GLY A 14 7.88 0.35 -8.60
C GLY A 14 7.22 1.30 -9.60
N LEU A 15 6.57 0.76 -10.64
CA LEU A 15 5.83 1.57 -11.62
C LEU A 15 4.63 2.28 -11.00
N LEU A 16 3.89 1.60 -10.11
CA LEU A 16 2.77 2.20 -9.39
C LEU A 16 3.23 3.31 -8.42
N LEU A 17 4.33 3.08 -7.68
CA LEU A 17 4.95 4.09 -6.82
C LEU A 17 5.45 5.31 -7.63
N LEU A 18 6.09 5.07 -8.77
CA LEU A 18 6.53 6.13 -9.68
C LEU A 18 5.34 6.91 -10.22
N GLY A 19 4.27 6.22 -10.62
CA GLY A 19 3.02 6.85 -11.08
C GLY A 19 2.41 7.75 -10.02
N ILE A 20 2.40 7.32 -8.76
CA ILE A 20 1.97 8.14 -7.62
C ILE A 20 2.86 9.38 -7.45
N PHE A 21 4.19 9.23 -7.58
CA PHE A 21 5.13 10.36 -7.42
C PHE A 21 5.00 11.41 -8.53
N VAL A 22 4.86 10.95 -9.78
CA VAL A 22 4.73 11.81 -10.96
C VAL A 22 3.37 12.51 -10.99
N LEU A 23 2.32 11.83 -10.52
CA LEU A 23 0.95 12.34 -10.50
C LEU A 23 0.55 12.93 -9.14
N ALA A 24 1.45 12.96 -8.16
CA ALA A 24 1.25 13.61 -6.86
C ALA A 24 0.72 15.06 -6.94
N PRO A 25 1.12 15.90 -7.93
CA PRO A 25 0.61 17.27 -8.04
C PRO A 25 -0.88 17.34 -8.39
N THR A 26 -1.46 16.27 -8.95
CA THR A 26 -2.87 16.22 -9.38
C THR A 26 -3.67 15.36 -8.41
N ILE A 27 -3.89 15.87 -7.18
CA ILE A 27 -4.51 15.26 -5.97
C ILE A 27 -5.53 14.11 -6.19
N ILE A 28 -6.32 14.13 -7.27
CA ILE A 28 -7.29 13.07 -7.63
C ILE A 28 -6.61 11.78 -8.12
N PHE A 29 -5.52 11.87 -8.89
CA PHE A 29 -4.83 10.72 -9.49
C PHE A 29 -4.06 9.83 -8.49
N PRO A 30 -3.40 10.37 -7.44
CA PRO A 30 -2.75 9.56 -6.41
C PRO A 30 -3.71 8.61 -5.70
N LEU A 31 -4.93 9.04 -5.37
CA LEU A 31 -5.95 8.20 -4.72
C LEU A 31 -6.34 7.00 -5.60
N LEU A 32 -6.49 7.21 -6.90
CA LEU A 32 -6.81 6.16 -7.87
C LEU A 32 -5.68 5.13 -8.03
N LEU A 33 -4.43 5.50 -7.74
CA LEU A 33 -3.26 4.61 -7.81
C LEU A 33 -2.91 3.98 -6.46
N LEU A 34 -3.26 4.61 -5.34
CA LEU A 34 -3.02 4.08 -4.00
C LEU A 34 -3.86 2.82 -3.73
N LEU A 35 -5.11 2.78 -4.18
CA LEU A 35 -5.98 1.61 -4.01
C LEU A 35 -5.45 0.36 -4.74
N PRO A 36 -5.16 0.39 -6.05
CA PRO A 36 -4.59 -0.77 -6.73
C PRO A 36 -3.20 -1.12 -6.22
N LEU A 37 -2.36 -0.14 -5.84
CA LEU A 37 -1.06 -0.42 -5.22
C LEU A 37 -1.21 -1.16 -3.89
N GLY A 38 -2.10 -0.69 -3.01
CA GLY A 38 -2.39 -1.31 -1.72
C GLY A 38 -2.91 -2.74 -1.89
N ALA A 39 -3.90 -2.94 -2.77
CA ALA A 39 -4.45 -4.26 -3.06
C ALA A 39 -3.39 -5.23 -3.62
N TRP A 40 -2.52 -4.74 -4.52
CA TRP A 40 -1.43 -5.52 -5.10
C TRP A 40 -0.41 -5.93 -4.05
N GLN A 41 0.04 -4.99 -3.21
CA GLN A 41 1.01 -5.26 -2.14
C GLN A 41 0.47 -6.20 -1.06
N LEU A 42 -0.80 -6.03 -0.67
CA LEU A 42 -1.46 -6.93 0.28
C LEU A 42 -1.52 -8.36 -0.27
N SER A 43 -1.90 -8.51 -1.53
CA SER A 43 -1.96 -9.80 -2.23
C SER A 43 -0.58 -10.44 -2.37
N SER A 44 0.42 -9.65 -2.78
CA SER A 44 1.82 -10.08 -2.89
C SER A 44 2.37 -10.54 -1.53
N ALA A 45 2.10 -9.80 -0.46
CA ALA A 45 2.56 -10.14 0.89
C ALA A 45 1.95 -11.44 1.39
N LEU A 46 0.66 -11.65 1.15
CA LEU A 46 -0.01 -12.90 1.48
C LEU A 46 0.59 -14.09 0.71
N VAL A 47 0.72 -13.96 -0.62
CA VAL A 47 1.23 -15.02 -1.48
C VAL A 47 2.67 -15.38 -1.10
N LYS A 48 3.56 -14.40 -0.94
CA LYS A 48 4.96 -14.63 -0.50
C LYS A 48 5.03 -15.20 0.91
N GLY A 49 4.21 -14.67 1.81
CA GLY A 49 4.10 -15.13 3.20
C GLY A 49 3.73 -16.61 3.30
N VAL A 50 2.73 -17.05 2.53
CA VAL A 50 2.28 -18.44 2.50
C VAL A 50 3.26 -19.33 1.72
N ALA A 51 3.64 -18.93 0.50
CA ALA A 51 4.46 -19.75 -0.40
C ALA A 51 5.88 -19.98 0.14
N TRP A 52 6.47 -18.99 0.82
CA TRP A 52 7.82 -19.09 1.38
C TRP A 52 7.84 -19.21 2.90
N ARG A 53 6.68 -19.34 3.56
CA ARG A 53 6.56 -19.36 5.03
C ARG A 53 7.28 -18.18 5.69
N SER A 54 7.27 -17.02 5.03
CA SER A 54 8.01 -15.85 5.47
C SER A 54 7.22 -15.11 6.54
N ARG A 55 7.70 -15.17 7.79
CA ARG A 55 7.09 -14.43 8.93
C ARG A 55 7.04 -12.93 8.68
N LEU A 56 8.04 -12.39 8.01
CA LEU A 56 8.13 -10.96 7.71
C LEU A 56 6.99 -10.51 6.78
N HIS A 57 6.72 -11.26 5.71
CA HIS A 57 5.63 -10.95 4.78
C HIS A 57 4.25 -11.13 5.42
N LEU A 58 4.07 -12.16 6.24
CA LEU A 58 2.81 -12.36 7.00
C LEU A 58 2.59 -11.26 8.03
N THR A 59 3.64 -10.77 8.69
CA THR A 59 3.55 -9.65 9.63
C THR A 59 3.18 -8.37 8.88
N TYR A 60 3.80 -8.11 7.74
CA TYR A 60 3.45 -6.96 6.89
C TYR A 60 1.98 -7.04 6.44
N PHE A 61 1.54 -8.20 5.95
CA PHE A 61 0.13 -8.43 5.58
C PHE A 61 -0.81 -8.16 6.75
N GLY A 62 -0.51 -8.71 7.94
CA GLY A 62 -1.35 -8.53 9.12
C GLY A 62 -1.45 -7.06 9.57
N LEU A 63 -0.33 -6.34 9.58
CA LEU A 63 -0.31 -4.91 9.90
C LEU A 63 -1.07 -4.07 8.88
N ALA A 64 -0.89 -4.35 7.59
CA ALA A 64 -1.60 -3.66 6.51
C ALA A 64 -3.11 -3.93 6.55
N ALA A 65 -3.52 -5.18 6.78
CA ALA A 65 -4.93 -5.54 6.94
C ALA A 65 -5.56 -4.88 8.18
N ALA A 66 -4.85 -4.88 9.31
CA ALA A 66 -5.29 -4.20 10.53
C ALA A 66 -5.43 -2.68 10.32
N TYR A 67 -4.50 -2.08 9.57
CA TYR A 67 -4.56 -0.68 9.20
C TYR A 67 -5.78 -0.35 8.31
N CYS A 68 -6.07 -1.18 7.30
CA CYS A 68 -7.26 -1.03 6.48
C CYS A 68 -8.55 -1.14 7.30
N LEU A 69 -8.60 -2.08 8.26
CA LEU A 69 -9.75 -2.22 9.17
C LEU A 69 -9.89 -1.01 10.11
N ALA A 70 -8.78 -0.47 10.62
CA ALA A 70 -8.79 0.73 11.44
C ALA A 70 -9.28 1.96 10.66
N LEU A 71 -8.84 2.12 9.40
CA LEU A 71 -9.37 3.16 8.50
C LEU A 71 -10.86 2.97 8.23
N TRP A 72 -11.31 1.75 7.94
CA TRP A 72 -12.72 1.45 7.74
C TRP A 72 -13.56 1.75 8.98
N ALA A 73 -13.08 1.39 10.16
CA ALA A 73 -13.74 1.67 11.44
C ALA A 73 -13.81 3.18 11.72
N TRP A 74 -12.74 3.93 11.39
CA TRP A 74 -12.76 5.39 11.45
C TRP A 74 -13.84 5.96 10.53
N PHE A 75 -13.81 5.61 9.23
CA PHE A 75 -14.78 6.11 8.27
C PHE A 75 -16.22 5.74 8.64
N SER A 76 -16.46 4.50 9.07
CA SER A 76 -17.81 4.05 9.45
C SER A 76 -18.30 4.66 10.78
N GLY A 77 -17.42 4.93 11.74
CA GLY A 77 -17.75 5.65 12.98
C GLY A 77 -18.00 7.15 12.79
N THR A 78 -17.48 7.75 11.72
CA THR A 78 -17.77 9.15 11.33
C THR A 78 -19.02 9.30 10.46
N VAL A 79 -19.63 8.20 9.99
CA VAL A 79 -20.83 8.20 9.14
C VAL A 79 -22.06 7.84 9.98
N GLU A 80 -22.38 8.68 10.95
CA GLU A 80 -23.79 8.99 11.19
C GLU A 80 -24.10 10.25 10.37
N VAL A 81 -25.20 10.24 9.60
CA VAL A 81 -25.78 11.37 8.84
C VAL A 81 -25.32 11.54 7.37
N SER A 82 -26.25 11.16 6.49
CA SER A 82 -26.50 11.69 5.13
C SER A 82 -25.51 11.38 4.01
N PHE A 83 -26.00 10.62 3.01
CA PHE A 83 -25.45 10.55 1.64
C PHE A 83 -25.61 11.90 0.90
N SER A 84 -24.94 12.93 1.39
CA SER A 84 -24.66 14.12 0.60
C SER A 84 -23.19 14.04 0.21
N PHE A 85 -22.86 14.17 -1.07
CA PHE A 85 -21.46 14.28 -1.55
C PHE A 85 -20.78 15.59 -1.12
N ALA A 86 -21.33 16.29 -0.10
CA ALA A 86 -20.91 17.61 0.34
C ALA A 86 -19.87 17.66 1.48
N PRO A 87 -19.59 16.64 2.33
CA PRO A 87 -18.62 16.81 3.40
C PRO A 87 -17.23 16.33 2.97
N VAL A 88 -16.92 16.34 1.67
CA VAL A 88 -15.49 16.31 1.30
C VAL A 88 -14.84 17.56 1.86
N ALA A 89 -15.50 18.74 1.80
CA ALA A 89 -14.96 20.01 2.28
C ALA A 89 -14.66 20.06 3.80
N ASP A 90 -15.57 19.58 4.65
CA ASP A 90 -15.39 19.64 6.12
C ASP A 90 -14.43 18.55 6.66
N PHE A 91 -14.15 17.50 5.87
CA PHE A 91 -13.09 16.52 6.18
C PHE A 91 -11.70 17.17 6.23
N TRP A 92 -11.55 18.29 5.51
CA TRP A 92 -10.32 19.05 5.43
C TRP A 92 -10.18 20.08 6.57
N ASP A 93 -11.19 20.39 7.38
CA ASP A 93 -10.98 21.38 8.47
C ASP A 93 -10.13 20.86 9.65
N ASN A 94 -9.81 19.55 9.69
CA ASN A 94 -8.77 18.94 10.55
C ASN A 94 -7.47 18.58 9.77
N GLU A 95 -7.20 19.35 8.71
CA GLU A 95 -6.53 19.04 7.45
C GLU A 95 -5.22 18.25 7.46
N ALA A 96 -4.31 18.49 8.40
CA ALA A 96 -2.97 17.92 8.30
C ALA A 96 -2.91 16.44 8.69
N TRP A 97 -3.67 16.04 9.72
CA TRP A 97 -3.59 14.68 10.27
C TRP A 97 -4.30 13.67 9.37
N GLY A 98 -5.45 14.04 8.80
CA GLY A 98 -6.17 13.21 7.84
C GLY A 98 -5.33 12.89 6.61
N ILE A 99 -4.67 13.90 6.03
CA ILE A 99 -3.77 13.73 4.88
C ILE A 99 -2.54 12.90 5.27
N PHE A 100 -1.95 13.16 6.44
CA PHE A 100 -0.78 12.42 6.91
C PHE A 100 -1.07 10.92 7.08
N PHE A 101 -2.16 10.58 7.77
CA PHE A 101 -2.54 9.17 7.94
C PHE A 101 -3.01 8.55 6.64
N VAL A 102 -3.86 9.19 5.83
CA VAL A 102 -4.42 8.57 4.62
C VAL A 102 -3.42 8.47 3.48
N VAL A 103 -2.44 9.38 3.39
CA VAL A 103 -1.52 9.44 2.25
C VAL A 103 -0.09 9.07 2.65
N VAL A 104 0.47 9.72 3.67
CA VAL A 104 1.90 9.58 4.02
C VAL A 104 2.19 8.20 4.60
N VAL A 105 1.36 7.70 5.51
CA VAL A 105 1.57 6.38 6.14
C VAL A 105 1.47 5.24 5.12
N PRO A 106 0.44 5.15 4.25
CA PRO A 106 0.36 4.14 3.20
C PRO A 106 1.50 4.25 2.19
N PHE A 107 1.92 5.45 1.83
CA PHE A 107 3.03 5.64 0.92
C PHE A 107 4.35 5.14 1.50
N ALA A 108 4.63 5.48 2.77
CA ALA A 108 5.83 5.01 3.47
C ALA A 108 5.83 3.48 3.62
N ALA A 109 4.69 2.89 4.01
CA ALA A 109 4.53 1.44 4.09
C ALA A 109 4.77 0.78 2.72
N ALA A 110 4.19 1.35 1.65
CA ALA A 110 4.34 0.85 0.30
C ALA A 110 5.80 0.90 -0.19
N ALA A 111 6.52 1.98 0.10
CA ALA A 111 7.94 2.12 -0.24
C ALA A 111 8.81 1.12 0.54
N MET A 112 8.52 0.90 1.83
CA MET A 112 9.20 -0.11 2.65
C MET A 112 8.99 -1.52 2.11
N TYR A 113 7.76 -1.88 1.73
CA TYR A 113 7.46 -3.20 1.17
C TYR A 113 8.11 -3.43 -0.19
N TRP A 114 8.14 -2.39 -1.03
CA TRP A 114 8.84 -2.44 -2.31
C TRP A 114 10.33 -2.72 -2.09
N LYS A 115 10.97 -2.06 -1.13
CA LYS A 115 12.37 -2.33 -0.76
C LYS A 115 12.57 -3.78 -0.33
N ILE A 116 11.72 -4.30 0.56
CA ILE A 116 11.77 -5.71 1.01
C ILE A 116 11.68 -6.67 -0.19
N SER A 117 10.81 -6.37 -1.15
CA SER A 117 10.69 -7.16 -2.39
C SER A 117 11.95 -7.12 -3.26
N CYS A 118 12.64 -5.97 -3.33
CA CYS A 118 13.93 -5.85 -4.01
C CYS A 118 15.05 -6.62 -3.30
N ASP A 119 15.12 -6.56 -1.97
CA ASP A 119 16.11 -7.29 -1.17
C ASP A 119 15.94 -8.82 -1.32
N ASP A 120 14.70 -9.29 -1.47
CA ASP A 120 14.42 -10.70 -1.74
C ASP A 120 14.90 -11.17 -3.12
N ILE A 121 14.91 -10.29 -4.13
CA ILE A 121 15.49 -10.58 -5.43
C ILE A 121 17.00 -10.74 -5.31
N GLY A 122 17.68 -9.80 -4.65
CA GLY A 122 19.13 -9.86 -4.43
C GLY A 122 19.57 -11.13 -3.71
N ARG A 123 18.85 -11.50 -2.64
CA ARG A 123 19.09 -12.77 -1.91
C ARG A 123 18.82 -14.02 -2.75
N CYS A 124 17.97 -13.94 -3.76
CA CYS A 124 17.72 -15.04 -4.68
C CYS A 124 18.83 -15.15 -5.74
N GLU A 125 19.39 -14.03 -6.18
CA GLU A 125 20.52 -13.97 -7.12
C GLU A 125 21.82 -14.51 -6.47
N GLU A 126 22.09 -14.17 -5.21
CA GLU A 126 23.26 -14.68 -4.46
C GLU A 126 23.27 -16.20 -4.29
N LYS A 127 22.11 -16.86 -4.27
CA LYS A 127 22.01 -18.34 -4.16
C LYS A 127 22.17 -19.08 -5.49
N LEU A 128 22.19 -18.36 -6.60
CA LEU A 128 22.31 -18.92 -7.95
C LEU A 128 23.74 -18.84 -8.51
N VAL A 129 24.65 -18.16 -7.80
CA VAL A 129 26.09 -18.08 -8.06
C VAL A 129 26.82 -19.11 -7.20
#